data_AF-K9RNA8-F1
#
_entry.id   AF-K9RNA8-F1
#
_cell.length_a   1.000
_cell.length_b   1.000
_cell.length_c   1.000
_cell.angle_alpha   90.00
_cell.angle_beta   90.00
_cell.angle_gamma   90.00
#
_symmetry.space_group_name_H-M   'P 1'
#
loop_
_entity.id
_entity.type
_entity.pdbx_description
1 polymer ?
#
loop_
_entity_poly.entity_id
_entity_poly.type
_entity_poly.pdbx_seq_one_letter_code
_entity_poly.pdbx_strand_id
1 'polypeptide(L)'
;MIGQRLKYVNSASLGLSLLLGTWLTGCFGLVSADTKQLAPYATKTLVPGQGLGDLELGKTTLAGFVNKIGAGQVALIYGDDQGIELNFQDRQASFLFIVTRECQDQAGVLRTHSEIYQNLKAFLAKYPACGELKLSSLSVTQPFFRGQTNRGVKLGEPLATANAQGTPLDRPGQFQFLAGADDSKILEFSGGIYIHYPNPGPTPEEMFRGQPLSAQRLEEINKEQAQDAKISRITLFIPES
;
A
#
# COMPACT_ATOMS: atom_id res chain seq x y z
N MET A 1 -66.97 -56.48 35.19
CA MET A 1 -68.28 -55.83 34.96
C MET A 1 -68.21 -54.42 35.51
N ILE A 2 -68.63 -53.43 34.71
CA ILE A 2 -68.92 -52.02 35.07
C ILE A 2 -67.66 -51.22 35.48
N GLY A 3 -67.33 -50.06 34.91
CA GLY A 3 -67.99 -49.22 33.92
C GLY A 3 -67.06 -48.06 33.55
N GLN A 4 -67.24 -47.55 32.33
CA GLN A 4 -66.55 -46.37 31.82
C GLN A 4 -66.99 -45.10 32.57
N ARG A 5 -66.05 -44.18 32.81
CA ARG A 5 -66.34 -42.74 32.92
C ARG A 5 -65.33 -41.95 32.11
N LEU A 6 -65.85 -41.31 31.06
CA LEU A 6 -65.24 -40.21 30.33
C LEU A 6 -64.98 -39.01 31.26
N LYS A 7 -63.82 -38.36 31.07
CA LYS A 7 -63.71 -36.91 31.17
C LYS A 7 -62.96 -36.40 29.95
N TYR A 8 -63.70 -35.62 29.17
CA TYR A 8 -63.22 -34.71 28.13
C TYR A 8 -62.59 -33.47 28.78
N VAL A 9 -61.85 -32.72 27.94
CA VAL A 9 -61.86 -31.24 27.78
C VAL A 9 -60.45 -30.64 27.83
N ASN A 10 -59.99 -30.21 26.63
CA ASN A 10 -59.29 -28.95 26.30
C ASN A 10 -57.90 -28.67 26.90
N SER A 11 -56.94 -27.99 26.27
CA SER A 11 -56.84 -27.22 25.03
C SER A 11 -55.35 -26.95 24.79
N ALA A 12 -54.99 -26.62 23.55
CA ALA A 12 -53.95 -25.67 23.10
C ALA A 12 -52.72 -25.47 24.03
N SER A 13 -51.49 -25.64 23.54
CA SER A 13 -50.87 -24.60 22.71
C SER A 13 -49.62 -25.14 22.00
N LEU A 14 -49.52 -24.83 20.71
CA LEU A 14 -48.31 -24.94 19.90
C LEU A 14 -47.22 -24.02 20.47
N GLY A 15 -46.04 -24.58 20.72
CA GLY A 15 -44.82 -23.84 21.03
C GLY A 15 -43.64 -24.47 20.29
N LEU A 16 -43.68 -24.40 18.95
CA LEU A 16 -42.58 -24.86 18.09
C LEU A 16 -41.49 -23.78 18.09
N SER A 17 -40.62 -23.80 19.10
CA SER A 17 -39.44 -22.94 19.14
C SER A 17 -38.35 -23.51 18.24
N LEU A 18 -38.32 -23.01 17.00
CA LEU A 18 -37.18 -23.07 16.09
C LEU A 18 -36.00 -22.31 16.74
N LEU A 19 -35.03 -23.03 17.30
CA LEU A 19 -33.71 -22.47 17.58
C LEU A 19 -32.90 -22.48 16.28
N LEU A 20 -32.99 -21.36 15.54
CA LEU A 20 -32.01 -21.02 14.51
C LEU A 20 -30.65 -20.85 15.19
N GLY A 21 -29.80 -21.87 15.07
CA GLY A 21 -28.37 -21.72 15.27
C GLY A 21 -27.82 -20.87 14.13
N THR A 22 -27.75 -19.56 14.34
CA THR A 22 -26.98 -18.65 13.50
C THR A 22 -25.52 -19.03 13.65
N TRP A 23 -25.01 -19.70 12.63
CA TRP A 23 -23.59 -19.85 12.40
C TRP A 23 -22.98 -18.46 12.38
N LEU A 24 -22.17 -18.16 13.38
CA LEU A 24 -21.20 -17.08 13.36
C LEU A 24 -20.23 -17.38 12.21
N THR A 25 -20.60 -16.96 10.99
CA THR A 25 -19.64 -16.75 9.91
C THR A 25 -18.76 -15.61 10.34
N GLY A 26 -17.69 -15.94 11.07
CA GLY A 26 -16.56 -15.05 11.26
C GLY A 26 -16.08 -14.63 9.88
N CYS A 27 -16.34 -13.37 9.53
CA CYS A 27 -15.58 -12.63 8.54
C CYS A 27 -14.13 -12.47 9.05
N PHE A 28 -13.40 -13.58 9.17
CA PHE A 28 -11.96 -13.52 9.07
C PHE A 28 -11.69 -13.36 7.59
N GLY A 29 -11.56 -12.10 7.19
CA GLY A 29 -11.13 -11.73 5.85
C GLY A 29 -9.95 -12.60 5.45
N LEU A 30 -10.02 -13.13 4.24
CA LEU A 30 -8.93 -13.80 3.56
C LEU A 30 -7.77 -12.82 3.42
N VAL A 31 -7.00 -12.68 4.50
CA VAL A 31 -5.66 -12.13 4.51
C VAL A 31 -4.87 -13.12 3.67
N SER A 32 -4.70 -12.81 2.38
CA SER A 32 -4.04 -13.70 1.41
C SER A 32 -2.71 -14.16 1.98
N ALA A 33 -2.35 -15.44 1.81
CA ALA A 33 -1.20 -16.05 2.49
C ALA A 33 0.11 -15.24 2.34
N ASP A 34 0.28 -14.54 1.22
CA ASP A 34 1.41 -13.64 0.91
C ASP A 34 1.55 -12.48 1.91
N THR A 35 0.46 -12.01 2.52
CA THR A 35 0.48 -10.88 3.46
C THR A 35 1.01 -11.24 4.85
N LYS A 36 1.03 -12.53 5.24
CA LYS A 36 1.63 -12.95 6.51
C LYS A 36 3.14 -12.75 6.54
N GLN A 37 3.79 -12.86 5.38
CA GLN A 37 5.25 -12.72 5.27
C GLN A 37 5.72 -11.27 5.46
N LEU A 38 4.83 -10.30 5.21
CA LEU A 38 5.11 -8.89 5.48
C LEU A 38 4.83 -8.44 6.93
N ALA A 39 4.13 -9.26 7.73
CA ALA A 39 3.77 -8.90 9.10
C ALA A 39 4.97 -8.48 9.99
N PRO A 40 6.17 -9.10 9.89
CA PRO A 40 7.33 -8.69 10.67
C PRO A 40 7.84 -7.27 10.39
N TYR A 41 7.44 -6.67 9.26
CA TYR A 41 7.87 -5.34 8.83
C TYR A 41 6.94 -4.21 9.27
N ALA A 42 5.71 -4.54 9.70
CA ALA A 42 4.69 -3.56 10.07
C ALA A 42 5.14 -2.58 11.17
N THR A 43 6.05 -2.98 12.06
CA THR A 43 6.56 -2.17 13.17
C THR A 43 8.04 -1.82 13.06
N LYS A 44 8.70 -2.16 11.94
CA LYS A 44 10.12 -1.87 11.74
C LYS A 44 10.35 -0.38 11.51
N THR A 45 11.58 0.05 11.76
CA THR A 45 12.01 1.42 11.49
C THR A 45 12.35 1.59 10.02
N LEU A 46 11.84 2.65 9.41
CA LEU A 46 12.23 3.10 8.07
C LEU A 46 13.51 3.93 8.18
N VAL A 47 14.57 3.50 7.51
CA VAL A 47 15.88 4.16 7.57
C VAL A 47 16.28 4.64 6.16
N PRO A 48 16.51 5.94 5.95
CA PRO A 48 16.89 6.48 4.64
C PRO A 48 18.18 5.83 4.12
N GLY A 49 18.21 5.54 2.82
CA GLY A 49 19.32 4.84 2.16
C GLY A 49 19.56 3.39 2.62
N GLN A 50 18.85 2.90 3.63
CA GLN A 50 18.96 1.52 4.11
C GLN A 50 17.72 0.71 3.76
N GLY A 51 16.50 1.14 4.11
CA GLY A 51 15.25 0.43 3.80
C GLY A 51 14.38 0.10 5.01
N LEU A 52 13.74 -1.07 4.99
CA LEU A 52 12.76 -1.52 5.99
C LEU A 52 13.16 -2.88 6.60
N GLY A 53 13.81 -2.84 7.75
CA GLY A 53 14.35 -4.06 8.37
C GLY A 53 15.47 -4.66 7.53
N ASP A 54 15.28 -5.87 7.02
CA ASP A 54 16.23 -6.55 6.13
C ASP A 54 15.85 -6.44 4.63
N LEU A 55 14.83 -5.63 4.32
CA LEU A 55 14.51 -5.21 2.96
C LEU A 55 15.32 -3.96 2.66
N GLU A 56 16.55 -4.18 2.21
CA GLU A 56 17.56 -3.16 2.02
C GLU A 56 17.53 -2.56 0.60
N LEU A 57 17.45 -1.23 0.51
CA LEU A 57 17.56 -0.49 -0.75
C LEU A 57 18.93 -0.74 -1.39
N GLY A 58 18.95 -0.96 -2.70
CA GLY A 58 20.17 -1.22 -3.47
C GLY A 58 20.83 -2.58 -3.21
N LYS A 59 20.27 -3.41 -2.32
CA LYS A 59 20.82 -4.74 -1.99
C LYS A 59 19.81 -5.87 -2.14
N THR A 60 18.56 -5.70 -1.71
CA THR A 60 17.53 -6.73 -1.87
C THR A 60 17.19 -6.90 -3.33
N THR A 61 17.40 -8.11 -3.86
CA THR A 61 17.08 -8.44 -5.27
C THR A 61 15.62 -8.82 -5.44
N LEU A 62 15.06 -8.64 -6.64
CA LEU A 62 13.68 -9.00 -6.97
C LEU A 62 13.42 -10.50 -6.74
N ALA A 63 14.33 -11.36 -7.18
CA ALA A 63 14.22 -12.80 -6.94
C ALA A 63 14.29 -13.14 -5.45
N GLY A 64 15.19 -12.51 -4.70
CA GLY A 64 15.28 -12.68 -3.24
C GLY A 64 14.01 -12.25 -2.53
N PHE A 65 13.44 -11.11 -2.93
CA PHE A 65 12.18 -10.60 -2.41
C PHE A 65 11.03 -11.57 -2.70
N VAL A 66 10.84 -11.97 -3.96
CA VAL A 66 9.74 -12.87 -4.37
C VAL A 66 9.83 -14.23 -3.69
N ASN A 67 11.03 -14.76 -3.48
CA ASN A 67 11.21 -16.04 -2.78
C ASN A 67 10.90 -15.95 -1.28
N LYS A 68 11.13 -14.79 -0.65
CA LYS A 68 10.95 -14.60 0.79
C LYS A 68 9.56 -14.09 1.19
N ILE A 69 8.98 -13.23 0.35
CA ILE A 69 7.76 -12.46 0.62
C ILE A 69 6.61 -12.83 -0.33
N GLY A 70 6.94 -13.29 -1.54
CA GLY A 70 5.96 -13.48 -2.63
C GLY A 70 5.92 -12.29 -3.59
N ALA A 71 5.08 -12.41 -4.61
CA ALA A 71 5.00 -11.44 -5.71
C ALA A 71 3.96 -10.32 -5.49
N GLY A 72 2.98 -10.53 -4.61
CA GLY A 72 1.86 -9.59 -4.45
C GLY A 72 1.14 -9.34 -5.78
N GLN A 73 0.57 -8.14 -5.92
CA GLN A 73 0.06 -7.65 -7.19
C GLN A 73 1.19 -6.94 -7.95
N VAL A 74 1.54 -7.47 -9.11
CA VAL A 74 2.56 -6.89 -9.98
C VAL A 74 1.96 -5.77 -10.84
N ALA A 75 2.65 -4.63 -10.90
CA ALA A 75 2.41 -3.55 -11.84
C ALA A 75 3.70 -3.19 -12.58
N LEU A 76 3.57 -2.76 -13.83
CA LEU A 76 4.69 -2.22 -14.60
C LEU A 76 4.55 -0.70 -14.68
N ILE A 77 5.62 -0.01 -14.29
CA ILE A 77 5.71 1.45 -14.34
C ILE A 77 6.52 1.84 -15.57
N TYR A 78 6.00 2.82 -16.32
CA TYR A 78 6.61 3.33 -17.55
C TYR A 78 6.75 4.85 -17.46
N GLY A 79 7.97 5.34 -17.63
CA GLY A 79 8.32 6.76 -17.80
C GLY A 79 9.53 6.85 -18.74
N ASP A 80 10.51 7.68 -18.41
CA ASP A 80 11.82 7.68 -19.10
C ASP A 80 12.58 6.34 -18.86
N ASP A 81 12.45 5.76 -17.67
CA ASP A 81 12.84 4.39 -17.31
C ASP A 81 11.64 3.42 -17.20
N GLN A 82 11.91 2.13 -16.94
CA GLN A 82 10.90 1.11 -16.68
C GLN A 82 11.08 0.52 -15.28
N GLY A 83 9.98 0.13 -14.63
CA GLY A 83 10.01 -0.45 -13.28
C GLY A 83 9.02 -1.60 -13.12
N ILE A 84 9.37 -2.56 -12.27
CA ILE A 84 8.47 -3.60 -11.74
C ILE A 84 8.09 -3.20 -10.32
N GLU A 85 6.82 -2.94 -10.09
CA GLU A 85 6.29 -2.62 -8.76
C GLU A 85 5.50 -3.82 -8.22
N LEU A 86 5.81 -4.22 -6.98
CA LEU A 86 5.08 -5.25 -6.24
C LEU A 86 4.23 -4.58 -5.17
N ASN A 87 2.91 -4.75 -5.26
CA ASN A 87 1.92 -4.16 -4.37
C ASN A 87 1.31 -5.21 -3.44
N PHE A 88 1.17 -4.87 -2.16
CA PHE A 88 0.59 -5.72 -1.13
C PHE A 88 -0.49 -4.97 -0.35
N GLN A 89 -1.48 -5.72 0.15
CA GLN A 89 -2.57 -5.21 0.99
C GLN A 89 -3.25 -3.97 0.38
N ASP A 90 -3.74 -4.08 -0.86
CA ASP A 90 -4.40 -2.97 -1.57
C ASP A 90 -3.52 -1.71 -1.67
N ARG A 91 -2.23 -1.91 -1.99
CA ARG A 91 -1.21 -0.85 -2.12
C ARG A 91 -0.84 -0.16 -0.80
N GLN A 92 -1.08 -0.81 0.34
CA GLN A 92 -0.58 -0.32 1.63
C GLN A 92 0.92 -0.59 1.83
N ALA A 93 1.50 -1.50 1.04
CA ALA A 93 2.93 -1.63 0.89
C ALA A 93 3.28 -1.84 -0.59
N SER A 94 4.20 -1.04 -1.11
CA SER A 94 4.65 -1.10 -2.51
C SER A 94 6.17 -1.12 -2.57
N PHE A 95 6.73 -1.94 -3.46
CA PHE A 95 8.17 -2.12 -3.61
C PHE A 95 8.53 -2.03 -5.09
N LEU A 96 9.41 -1.09 -5.45
CA LEU A 96 9.79 -0.82 -6.82
C LEU A 96 11.20 -1.32 -7.12
N PHE A 97 11.33 -2.00 -8.25
CA PHE A 97 12.57 -2.48 -8.82
C PHE A 97 12.74 -1.86 -10.21
N ILE A 98 13.70 -0.94 -10.36
CA ILE A 98 13.98 -0.31 -11.65
C ILE A 98 14.65 -1.33 -12.57
N VAL A 99 14.16 -1.41 -13.81
CA VAL A 99 14.60 -2.37 -14.82
C VAL A 99 15.93 -1.92 -15.38
N THR A 100 16.99 -2.70 -15.15
CA THR A 100 18.31 -2.42 -15.73
C THR A 100 18.38 -2.81 -17.20
N ARG A 101 19.41 -2.30 -17.89
CA ARG A 101 19.72 -2.68 -19.26
C ARG A 101 19.95 -4.18 -19.40
N GLU A 102 20.60 -4.86 -18.45
CA GLU A 102 20.80 -6.32 -18.56
C GLU A 102 19.48 -7.09 -18.56
N CYS A 103 18.51 -6.69 -17.72
CA CYS A 103 17.18 -7.29 -17.75
C CYS A 103 16.46 -7.00 -19.07
N GLN A 104 16.54 -5.76 -19.59
CA GLN A 104 15.94 -5.40 -20.88
C GLN A 104 16.58 -6.16 -22.06
N ASP A 105 17.90 -6.32 -22.07
CA ASP A 105 18.60 -7.05 -23.13
C ASP A 105 18.21 -8.55 -23.12
N GLN A 106 17.90 -9.10 -21.94
CA GLN A 106 17.50 -10.50 -21.80
C GLN A 106 16.00 -10.75 -22.07
N ALA A 107 15.13 -9.92 -21.51
CA ALA A 107 13.68 -10.10 -21.58
C ALA A 107 13.04 -9.31 -22.72
N GLY A 108 13.70 -8.29 -23.26
CA GLY A 108 13.09 -7.33 -24.19
C GLY A 108 12.02 -6.50 -23.49
N VAL A 109 10.93 -6.19 -24.21
CA VAL A 109 9.87 -5.32 -23.72
C VAL A 109 8.99 -6.05 -22.68
N LEU A 110 9.07 -5.66 -21.40
CA LEU A 110 8.42 -6.40 -20.31
C LEU A 110 6.89 -6.63 -20.48
N ARG A 111 6.15 -5.66 -21.02
CA ARG A 111 4.68 -5.79 -21.21
C ARG A 111 4.25 -6.93 -22.11
N THR A 112 5.14 -7.48 -22.93
CA THR A 112 4.82 -8.61 -23.82
C THR A 112 4.82 -9.95 -23.07
N HIS A 113 5.34 -9.99 -21.85
CA HIS A 113 5.41 -11.20 -21.02
C HIS A 113 4.26 -11.25 -20.03
N SER A 114 3.11 -11.81 -20.44
CA SER A 114 1.94 -11.97 -19.56
C SER A 114 2.25 -12.71 -18.25
N GLU A 115 3.23 -13.61 -18.29
CA GLU A 115 3.78 -14.36 -17.16
C GLU A 115 4.29 -13.46 -16.02
N ILE A 116 4.70 -12.21 -16.29
CA ILE A 116 5.13 -11.27 -15.24
C ILE A 116 4.02 -10.97 -14.22
N TYR A 117 2.77 -10.94 -14.67
CA TYR A 117 1.60 -10.64 -13.82
C TYR A 117 1.01 -11.89 -13.17
N GLN A 118 1.10 -13.03 -13.85
CA GLN A 118 0.42 -14.27 -13.44
C GLN A 118 1.32 -15.16 -12.58
N ASN A 119 2.61 -15.20 -12.90
CA ASN A 119 3.59 -16.05 -12.24
C ASN A 119 4.97 -15.43 -12.36
N LEU A 120 5.19 -14.36 -11.58
CA LEU A 120 6.46 -13.65 -11.54
C LEU A 120 7.64 -14.59 -11.26
N LYS A 121 7.46 -15.62 -10.43
CA LYS A 121 8.52 -16.59 -10.15
C LYS A 121 8.96 -17.36 -11.41
N ALA A 122 8.03 -17.77 -12.26
CA ALA A 122 8.36 -18.40 -13.54
C ALA A 122 9.04 -17.43 -14.51
N PHE A 123 8.58 -16.17 -14.57
CA PHE A 123 9.24 -15.12 -15.34
C PHE A 123 10.71 -14.93 -14.92
N LEU A 124 10.98 -14.81 -13.61
CA LEU A 124 12.33 -14.62 -13.08
C LEU A 124 13.23 -15.84 -13.28
N ALA A 125 12.67 -17.05 -13.27
CA ALA A 125 13.41 -18.26 -13.60
C ALA A 125 13.86 -18.30 -15.07
N LYS A 126 13.05 -17.73 -15.97
CA LYS A 126 13.33 -17.65 -17.40
C LYS A 126 14.27 -16.50 -17.76
N TYR A 127 14.18 -15.37 -17.04
CA TYR A 127 15.03 -14.20 -17.23
C TYR A 127 15.80 -13.83 -15.94
N PRO A 128 16.87 -14.58 -15.58
CA PRO A 128 17.64 -14.35 -14.36
C PRO A 128 18.17 -12.93 -14.14
N ALA A 129 18.53 -12.18 -15.18
CA ALA A 129 18.99 -10.80 -15.02
C ALA A 129 17.90 -9.88 -14.44
N CYS A 130 16.62 -10.18 -14.73
CA CYS A 130 15.50 -9.50 -14.10
C CYS A 130 15.30 -9.91 -12.63
N GLY A 131 15.82 -11.07 -12.23
CA GLY A 131 15.88 -11.49 -10.82
C GLY A 131 16.86 -10.67 -9.99
N GLU A 132 17.91 -10.13 -10.61
CA GLU A 132 18.98 -9.35 -9.97
C GLU A 132 18.65 -7.86 -9.81
N LEU A 133 17.50 -7.41 -10.31
CA LEU A 133 17.04 -6.04 -10.10
C LEU A 133 16.98 -5.75 -8.60
N LYS A 134 17.56 -4.63 -8.19
CA LYS A 134 17.66 -4.24 -6.77
C LYS A 134 16.47 -3.36 -6.38
N LEU A 135 16.03 -3.51 -5.14
CA LEU A 135 14.99 -2.67 -4.55
C LEU A 135 15.42 -1.21 -4.60
N SER A 136 14.72 -0.40 -5.38
CA SER A 136 15.06 1.00 -5.65
C SER A 136 14.29 1.94 -4.72
N SER A 137 13.01 1.65 -4.49
CA SER A 137 12.19 2.38 -3.53
C SER A 137 11.13 1.48 -2.90
N LEU A 138 10.64 1.88 -1.73
CA LEU A 138 9.53 1.22 -1.06
C LEU A 138 8.62 2.25 -0.43
N SER A 139 7.34 1.92 -0.30
CA SER A 139 6.30 2.82 0.19
C SER A 139 5.34 2.08 1.10
N VAL A 140 4.92 2.75 2.18
CA VAL A 140 4.02 2.17 3.18
C VAL A 140 2.94 3.15 3.64
N THR A 141 1.75 2.62 3.91
CA THR A 141 0.59 3.37 4.42
C THR A 141 -0.11 2.63 5.57
N GLN A 142 -1.14 3.25 6.14
CA GLN A 142 -2.01 2.60 7.13
C GLN A 142 -3.12 1.77 6.45
N PRO A 143 -3.67 0.76 7.13
CA PRO A 143 -3.30 0.24 8.46
C PRO A 143 -2.09 -0.71 8.53
N PHE A 144 -1.47 -1.06 7.40
CA PHE A 144 -0.33 -1.98 7.34
C PHE A 144 0.83 -1.54 8.26
N PHE A 145 1.34 -0.33 8.04
CA PHE A 145 2.53 0.15 8.74
C PHE A 145 2.15 0.96 9.99
N ARG A 146 2.79 0.59 11.10
CA ARG A 146 2.62 1.16 12.44
C ARG A 146 3.96 1.51 13.09
N GLY A 147 5.06 1.32 12.35
CA GLY A 147 6.40 1.72 12.75
C GLY A 147 6.61 3.23 12.62
N GLN A 148 7.88 3.61 12.53
CA GLN A 148 8.31 5.00 12.41
C GLN A 148 9.58 5.11 11.57
N THR A 149 9.94 6.32 11.15
CA THR A 149 11.26 6.59 10.57
C THR A 149 12.36 6.55 11.66
N ASN A 150 13.62 6.53 11.25
CA ASN A 150 14.78 6.64 12.14
C ASN A 150 14.80 7.93 12.96
N ARG A 151 14.01 8.94 12.58
CA ARG A 151 13.84 10.20 13.30
C ARG A 151 12.57 10.26 14.15
N GLY A 152 11.80 9.18 14.20
CA GLY A 152 10.61 9.07 15.03
C GLY A 152 9.30 9.46 14.34
N VAL A 153 9.34 9.87 13.06
CA VAL A 153 8.15 10.30 12.31
C VAL A 153 7.25 9.10 11.98
N LYS A 154 5.93 9.26 12.16
CA LYS A 154 4.94 8.19 11.98
C LYS A 154 3.84 8.56 11.00
N LEU A 155 3.25 7.53 10.38
CA LEU A 155 1.98 7.69 9.67
C LEU A 155 0.90 8.24 10.63
N GLY A 156 0.10 9.19 10.13
CA GLY A 156 -0.93 9.86 10.93
C GLY A 156 -0.44 11.07 11.74
N GLU A 157 0.87 11.35 11.78
CA GLU A 157 1.38 12.57 12.42
C GLU A 157 1.05 13.81 11.57
N PRO A 158 0.78 14.98 12.21
CA PRO A 158 0.54 16.22 11.49
C PRO A 158 1.78 16.69 10.74
N LEU A 159 1.57 17.31 9.58
CA LEU A 159 2.59 17.99 8.77
C LEU A 159 3.52 18.90 9.59
N ALA A 160 2.97 19.67 10.53
CA ALA A 160 3.76 20.55 11.39
C ALA A 160 4.83 19.81 12.22
N THR A 161 4.56 18.56 12.62
CA THR A 161 5.50 17.71 13.36
C THR A 161 6.66 17.27 12.47
N ALA A 162 6.37 17.00 11.21
CA ALA A 162 7.38 16.69 10.23
C ALA A 162 8.21 17.94 9.90
N ASN A 163 7.58 19.08 9.57
CA ASN A 163 8.23 20.30 9.06
C ASN A 163 9.42 20.82 9.88
N ALA A 164 9.53 20.49 11.17
CA ALA A 164 10.70 20.80 11.98
C ALA A 164 12.00 20.13 11.47
N GLN A 165 11.94 19.14 10.57
CA GLN A 165 13.09 18.33 10.17
C GLN A 165 13.25 18.09 8.65
N GLY A 166 12.47 18.75 7.79
CA GLY A 166 12.49 18.55 6.33
C GLY A 166 12.43 19.84 5.53
N THR A 167 12.66 19.75 4.21
CA THR A 167 12.63 20.88 3.29
C THR A 167 11.62 20.60 2.17
N PRO A 168 10.72 21.53 1.83
CA PRO A 168 9.86 21.38 0.67
C PRO A 168 10.69 21.17 -0.60
N LEU A 169 10.30 20.19 -1.41
CA LEU A 169 10.88 20.02 -2.74
C LEU A 169 10.10 20.82 -3.77
N ASP A 170 10.73 21.86 -4.30
CA ASP A 170 10.23 22.64 -5.43
C ASP A 170 10.72 22.06 -6.78
N ARG A 171 10.71 20.74 -6.95
CA ARG A 171 11.15 20.10 -8.20
C ARG A 171 10.05 19.23 -8.81
N PRO A 172 9.24 19.78 -9.73
CA PRO A 172 8.36 18.94 -10.54
C PRO A 172 9.22 18.04 -11.46
N GLY A 173 8.99 16.72 -11.41
CA GLY A 173 9.51 15.77 -12.40
C GLY A 173 10.41 14.62 -11.90
N GLN A 174 10.96 14.67 -10.68
CA GLN A 174 11.84 13.61 -10.17
C GLN A 174 11.10 12.37 -9.62
N PHE A 175 9.77 12.42 -9.54
CA PHE A 175 8.96 11.41 -8.85
C PHE A 175 8.45 10.28 -9.75
N GLN A 176 8.93 10.17 -11.00
CA GLN A 176 8.42 9.19 -11.96
C GLN A 176 8.60 7.73 -11.51
N PHE A 177 9.55 7.47 -10.60
CA PHE A 177 9.92 6.12 -10.14
C PHE A 177 9.91 5.98 -8.62
N LEU A 178 8.84 6.46 -7.98
CA LEU A 178 8.59 6.19 -6.57
C LEU A 178 7.47 5.17 -6.42
N ALA A 179 7.74 4.11 -5.64
CA ALA A 179 6.74 3.12 -5.29
C ALA A 179 5.52 3.82 -4.67
N GLY A 180 4.32 3.51 -5.17
CA GLY A 180 3.06 4.05 -4.67
C GLY A 180 2.94 5.58 -4.76
N ALA A 181 3.64 6.26 -5.66
CA ALA A 181 3.38 7.68 -5.94
C ALA A 181 1.94 7.90 -6.43
N ASP A 182 1.28 8.92 -5.90
CA ASP A 182 -0.03 9.43 -6.33
C ASP A 182 0.01 10.97 -6.44
N ASP A 183 -1.10 11.60 -6.84
CA ASP A 183 -1.26 13.05 -6.98
C ASP A 183 -1.27 13.82 -5.63
N SER A 184 -0.38 13.43 -4.71
CA SER A 184 -0.16 14.05 -3.39
C SER A 184 0.91 15.12 -3.44
N LYS A 185 0.85 16.07 -2.49
CA LYS A 185 2.00 16.94 -2.19
C LYS A 185 3.07 16.11 -1.50
N ILE A 186 4.30 16.22 -1.98
CA ILE A 186 5.46 15.47 -1.51
C ILE A 186 6.40 16.41 -0.75
N LEU A 187 6.80 16.02 0.46
CA LEU A 187 7.91 16.66 1.17
C LEU A 187 9.09 15.70 1.26
N GLU A 188 10.29 16.19 0.94
CA GLU A 188 11.51 15.42 1.18
C GLU A 188 12.02 15.65 2.59
N PHE A 189 12.33 14.54 3.23
CA PHE A 189 13.02 14.44 4.49
C PHE A 189 14.37 13.78 4.27
N SER A 190 15.39 14.39 4.86
CA SER A 190 16.77 13.91 5.02
C SER A 190 17.10 12.55 4.40
N GLY A 191 17.95 12.55 3.37
CA GLY A 191 18.65 11.36 2.90
C GLY A 191 17.78 10.32 2.19
N GLY A 192 16.62 10.70 1.66
CA GLY A 192 15.85 9.83 0.79
C GLY A 192 14.47 9.41 1.31
N ILE A 193 13.82 10.19 2.18
CA ILE A 193 12.46 9.90 2.64
C ILE A 193 11.49 10.91 2.02
N TYR A 194 10.44 10.42 1.38
CA TYR A 194 9.31 11.22 0.94
C TYR A 194 8.11 11.00 1.85
N ILE A 195 7.53 12.10 2.29
CA ILE A 195 6.31 12.12 3.09
C ILE A 195 5.20 12.68 2.23
N HIS A 196 4.14 11.90 2.09
CA HIS A 196 2.97 12.25 1.30
C HIS A 196 1.82 12.65 2.20
N TYR A 197 1.10 13.67 1.76
CA TYR A 197 -0.11 14.15 2.40
C TYR A 197 -1.27 13.98 1.44
N PRO A 198 -2.46 13.60 1.93
CA PRO A 198 -3.64 13.56 1.08
C PRO A 198 -3.84 14.97 0.50
N ASN A 199 -4.10 15.05 -0.80
CA ASN A 199 -4.41 16.31 -1.45
C ASN A 199 -5.90 16.60 -1.19
N PRO A 200 -6.28 17.58 -0.35
CA PRO A 200 -7.62 18.13 -0.39
C PRO A 200 -7.76 18.86 -1.72
N GLY A 201 -7.99 18.10 -2.77
CA GLY A 201 -8.29 18.62 -4.08
C GLY A 201 -9.69 19.26 -4.09
N PRO A 202 -10.14 19.72 -5.27
CA PRO A 202 -11.55 20.04 -5.47
C PRO A 202 -12.43 18.86 -5.02
N THR A 203 -13.48 19.16 -4.27
CA THR A 203 -14.56 18.22 -3.96
C THR A 203 -15.16 17.64 -5.25
N PRO A 204 -15.81 16.47 -5.20
CA PRO A 204 -16.52 15.92 -6.35
C PRO A 204 -17.49 16.91 -7.00
N GLU A 205 -18.18 17.73 -6.19
CA GLU A 205 -19.07 18.78 -6.65
C GLU A 205 -18.34 19.92 -7.37
N GLU A 206 -17.17 20.33 -6.87
CA GLU A 206 -16.32 21.34 -7.52
C GLU A 206 -15.76 20.82 -8.85
N MET A 207 -15.36 19.55 -8.91
CA MET A 207 -14.95 18.91 -10.16
C MET A 207 -16.12 18.84 -11.16
N PHE A 208 -17.32 18.49 -10.69
CA PHE A 208 -18.51 18.36 -11.55
C PHE A 208 -18.98 19.69 -12.14
N ARG A 209 -18.77 20.81 -11.42
CA ARG A 209 -19.12 22.15 -11.93
C ARG A 209 -18.20 22.63 -13.06
N GLY A 210 -17.01 22.03 -13.21
CA GLY A 210 -16.06 22.37 -14.28
C GLY A 210 -15.56 23.82 -14.25
N GLN A 211 -15.81 24.54 -13.16
CA GLN A 211 -15.37 25.92 -12.98
C GLN A 211 -14.02 25.93 -12.23
N PRO A 212 -13.11 26.87 -12.56
CA PRO A 212 -11.90 27.06 -11.78
C PRO A 212 -12.23 27.31 -10.31
N LEU A 213 -11.45 26.74 -9.40
CA LEU A 213 -11.56 27.02 -7.97
C LEU A 213 -11.34 28.51 -7.70
N SER A 214 -12.11 29.08 -6.77
CA SER A 214 -11.92 30.47 -6.36
C SER A 214 -10.58 30.64 -5.64
N ALA A 215 -10.00 31.84 -5.67
CA ALA A 215 -8.76 32.14 -4.96
C ALA A 215 -8.88 31.85 -3.45
N GLN A 216 -10.04 32.14 -2.86
CA GLN A 216 -10.33 31.81 -1.46
C GLN A 216 -10.37 30.29 -1.23
N ARG A 217 -10.98 29.51 -2.13
CA ARG A 217 -10.99 28.04 -1.99
C ARG A 217 -9.59 27.45 -2.13
N LEU A 218 -8.78 28.00 -3.03
CA LEU A 218 -7.36 27.64 -3.17
C LEU A 218 -6.57 27.98 -1.89
N GLU A 219 -6.84 29.12 -1.26
CA GLU A 219 -6.23 29.52 0.01
C GLU A 219 -6.69 28.62 1.18
N GLU A 220 -7.97 28.25 1.23
CA GLU A 220 -8.52 27.30 2.20
C GLU A 220 -7.92 25.91 2.04
N ILE A 221 -7.84 25.39 0.80
CA ILE A 221 -7.14 24.14 0.49
C ILE A 221 -5.69 24.20 0.99
N ASN A 222 -4.98 25.29 0.72
CA ASN A 222 -3.60 25.46 1.18
C ASN A 222 -3.49 25.54 2.71
N LYS A 223 -4.49 26.13 3.40
CA LYS A 223 -4.51 26.26 4.86
C LYS A 223 -4.91 24.95 5.56
N GLU A 224 -5.91 24.24 5.04
CA GLU A 224 -6.32 22.90 5.46
C GLU A 224 -5.15 21.91 5.29
N GLN A 225 -4.42 22.04 4.17
CA GLN A 225 -3.17 21.30 3.94
C GLN A 225 -2.09 21.63 4.98
N ALA A 226 -1.99 22.88 5.42
CA ALA A 226 -0.94 23.31 6.32
C ALA A 226 -1.17 22.92 7.79
N GLN A 227 -2.42 22.83 8.25
CA GLN A 227 -2.72 22.72 9.69
C GLN A 227 -3.19 21.32 10.13
N ASP A 228 -3.92 20.59 9.30
CA ASP A 228 -4.54 19.30 9.68
C ASP A 228 -4.12 18.11 8.81
N ALA A 229 -3.31 18.34 7.77
CA ALA A 229 -2.83 17.25 6.93
C ALA A 229 -1.96 16.29 7.75
N LYS A 230 -2.41 15.05 7.82
CA LYS A 230 -1.68 13.95 8.43
C LYS A 230 -0.93 13.18 7.35
N ILE A 231 0.24 12.67 7.72
CA ILE A 231 1.03 11.81 6.85
C ILE A 231 0.18 10.59 6.47
N SER A 232 -0.10 10.42 5.17
CA SER A 232 -0.85 9.27 4.66
C SER A 232 0.06 8.16 4.14
N ARG A 233 1.27 8.51 3.71
CA ARG A 233 2.25 7.57 3.16
C ARG A 233 3.67 8.05 3.43
N ILE A 234 4.56 7.09 3.67
CA ILE A 234 6.00 7.31 3.75
C ILE A 234 6.66 6.43 2.68
N THR A 235 7.48 7.05 1.85
CA THR A 235 8.24 6.39 0.78
C THR A 235 9.73 6.57 1.04
N LEU A 236 10.52 5.50 0.95
CA LEU A 236 11.97 5.55 0.94
C LEU A 236 12.47 5.33 -0.49
N PHE A 237 13.50 6.07 -0.89
CA PHE A 237 14.20 5.85 -2.15
C PHE A 237 15.71 5.90 -1.95
N ILE A 238 16.45 5.37 -2.92
CA ILE A 238 17.91 5.54 -2.97
C ILE A 238 18.18 6.98 -3.41
N PRO A 239 18.79 7.84 -2.58
CA PRO A 239 19.17 9.18 -3.00
C PRO A 239 20.12 9.09 -4.20
N GLU A 240 19.88 9.93 -5.21
CA GLU A 240 20.83 10.10 -6.32
C GLU A 240 22.18 10.55 -5.75
N SER A 241 23.22 9.76 -5.99
CA SER A 241 24.60 10.04 -5.57
C SER A 241 25.31 10.95 -6.55
#